data_AF-A0A1W9SL75-F1
#
_entry.id   AF-A0A1W9SL75-F1
#
_cell.length_a   1.000
_cell.length_b   1.000
_cell.length_c   1.000
_cell.angle_alpha   90.00
_cell.angle_beta   90.00
_cell.angle_gamma   90.00
#
_symmetry.space_group_name_H-M   'P 1'
#
loop_
_entity.id
_entity.type
_entity.pdbx_description
1 polymer ?
#
loop_
_entity_poly.entity_id
_entity_poly.type
_entity_poly.pdbx_seq_one_letter_code
_entity_poly.pdbx_strand_id
1 'polypeptide(L)'
;TKNKISTKKLFEKIINEKEHIQGITILGGEPFDQYEELLFFVKQIKKTDLSIIIYTGYSINELKSKNKTEILNLIDIIITDRYDKNYRTENGGLIGSSNQKIKFLTKKYTKNDLPKNNAIEISINENGQINMYGYPNE
;
A
#
# COMPACT_ATOMS: atom_id res chain seq x y z
N THR A 1 18.03 0.10 -16.26
CA THR A 1 18.63 0.41 -14.94
C THR A 1 17.50 0.73 -13.98
N LYS A 2 17.29 0.00 -12.88
CA LYS A 2 16.25 0.38 -11.89
C LYS A 2 16.67 1.71 -11.27
N ASN A 3 15.89 2.78 -11.47
CA ASN A 3 16.12 4.08 -10.84
C ASN A 3 15.97 3.92 -9.32
N LYS A 4 17.08 3.95 -8.58
CA LYS A 4 17.09 3.89 -7.12
C LYS A 4 16.78 5.29 -6.55
N ILE A 5 15.95 5.36 -5.52
CA ILE A 5 15.67 6.57 -4.74
C ILE A 5 15.94 6.25 -3.26
N SER A 6 16.55 7.18 -2.52
CA SER A 6 16.76 7.01 -1.08
C SER A 6 15.46 7.26 -0.32
N THR A 7 15.28 6.57 0.81
CA THR A 7 14.14 6.78 1.72
C THR A 7 14.04 8.24 2.18
N LYS A 8 15.19 8.91 2.40
CA LYS A 8 15.26 10.35 2.71
C LYS A 8 14.66 11.21 1.60
N LYS A 9 15.09 11.01 0.35
CA LYS A 9 14.59 11.79 -0.80
C LYS A 9 13.10 11.53 -1.06
N LEU A 10 12.66 10.28 -0.88
CA LEU A 10 11.24 9.93 -0.99
C LEU A 10 10.41 10.60 0.12
N PHE A 11 10.91 10.59 1.35
CA PHE A 11 10.28 11.28 2.48
C PHE A 11 10.13 12.77 2.22
N GLU A 12 11.20 13.46 1.78
CA GLU A 12 11.16 14.89 1.44
C GLU A 12 10.08 15.21 0.40
N LYS A 13 9.97 14.38 -0.65
CA LYS A 13 8.91 14.52 -1.66
C LYS A 13 7.52 14.41 -1.06
N ILE A 14 7.28 13.43 -0.18
CA ILE A 14 5.97 13.22 0.44
C ILE A 14 5.62 14.37 1.39
N ILE A 15 6.60 14.88 2.15
CA ILE A 15 6.37 16.01 3.06
C ILE A 15 6.00 17.28 2.31
N ASN A 16 6.56 17.51 1.13
CA ASN A 16 6.17 18.66 0.30
C ASN A 16 4.71 18.57 -0.17
N GLU A 17 4.17 17.36 -0.32
CA GLU A 17 2.78 17.13 -0.73
C GLU A 17 1.82 16.97 0.46
N LYS A 18 2.32 17.01 1.71
CA LYS A 18 1.54 16.57 2.89
C LYS A 18 0.22 17.33 3.08
N GLU A 19 0.16 18.61 2.71
CA GLU A 19 -1.04 19.45 2.83
C GLU A 19 -2.10 19.09 1.77
N HIS A 20 -1.74 18.26 0.79
CA HIS A 20 -2.59 17.84 -0.33
C HIS A 20 -2.96 16.36 -0.28
N ILE A 21 -2.46 15.60 0.70
CA ILE A 21 -2.70 14.17 0.82
C ILE A 21 -3.12 13.80 2.25
N GLN A 22 -4.00 12.81 2.38
CA GLN A 22 -4.41 12.28 3.69
C GLN A 22 -3.42 11.22 4.23
N GLY A 23 -2.64 10.62 3.34
CA GLY A 23 -1.74 9.53 3.66
C GLY A 23 -1.08 8.94 2.44
N ILE A 24 -0.35 7.86 2.67
CA ILE A 24 0.38 7.12 1.65
C ILE A 24 -0.08 5.67 1.58
N THR A 25 -0.02 5.12 0.37
CA THR A 25 -0.16 3.68 0.15
C THR A 25 1.16 3.15 -0.39
N ILE A 26 1.68 2.09 0.24
CA ILE A 26 2.90 1.40 -0.18
C ILE A 26 2.51 0.09 -0.85
N LEU A 27 2.75 0.01 -2.15
CA LEU A 27 2.50 -1.15 -3.01
C LEU A 27 3.62 -1.26 -4.06
N GLY A 28 3.64 -2.34 -4.85
CA GLY A 28 4.61 -2.54 -5.92
C GLY A 28 5.01 -3.99 -6.08
N GLY A 29 6.32 -4.29 -6.07
CA GLY A 29 6.82 -5.65 -5.91
C GLY A 29 6.41 -6.23 -4.54
N GLU A 30 7.35 -6.78 -3.77
CA GLU A 30 7.06 -7.15 -2.38
C GLU A 30 7.71 -6.12 -1.44
N PRO A 31 6.95 -5.19 -0.83
CA PRO A 31 7.52 -4.18 0.07
C PRO A 31 8.36 -4.78 1.20
N PHE A 32 7.92 -5.92 1.74
CA PHE A 32 8.61 -6.56 2.86
C PHE A 32 9.93 -7.25 2.47
N ASP A 33 10.28 -7.35 1.18
CA ASP A 33 11.61 -7.86 0.78
C ASP A 33 12.73 -6.87 1.11
N GLN A 34 12.43 -5.57 1.25
CA GLN A 34 13.34 -4.51 1.71
C GLN A 34 12.93 -4.01 3.10
N TYR A 35 12.79 -4.95 4.04
CA TYR A 35 12.12 -4.67 5.32
C TYR A 35 12.79 -3.58 6.16
N GLU A 36 14.12 -3.54 6.23
CA GLU A 36 14.84 -2.57 7.06
C GLU A 36 14.62 -1.14 6.55
N GLU A 37 14.74 -0.94 5.24
CA GLU A 37 14.48 0.35 4.60
C GLU A 37 13.01 0.75 4.70
N LEU A 38 12.10 -0.20 4.52
CA LEU A 38 10.67 0.00 4.67
C LEU A 38 10.32 0.43 6.10
N LEU A 39 10.83 -0.28 7.11
CA LEU A 39 10.60 0.01 8.51
C LEU A 39 11.16 1.40 8.89
N PHE A 40 12.38 1.70 8.46
CA PHE A 40 12.97 3.02 8.67
C PHE A 40 12.10 4.13 8.07
N PHE A 41 11.64 3.94 6.82
CA PHE A 41 10.80 4.91 6.12
C PHE A 41 9.44 5.09 6.81
N VAL A 42 8.76 4.00 7.17
CA VAL A 42 7.48 4.05 7.88
C VAL A 42 7.61 4.73 9.25
N LYS A 43 8.72 4.51 9.98
CA LYS A 43 9.00 5.25 11.23
C LYS A 43 9.11 6.76 11.02
N GLN A 44 9.60 7.23 9.87
CA GLN A 44 9.63 8.67 9.59
C GLN A 44 8.24 9.20 9.27
N ILE A 45 7.47 8.52 8.41
CA ILE A 45 6.10 8.92 8.07
C ILE A 45 5.20 8.92 9.30
N LYS A 46 5.35 7.96 10.22
CA LYS A 46 4.57 7.87 11.46
C LYS A 46 4.73 9.08 12.40
N LYS A 47 5.80 9.88 12.25
CA LYS A 47 5.99 11.13 12.99
C LYS A 47 5.15 12.29 12.44
N THR A 48 4.49 12.09 11.31
CA THR A 48 3.55 13.01 10.70
C THR A 48 2.11 12.60 11.03
N ASP A 49 1.14 13.36 10.52
CA ASP A 49 -0.29 13.05 10.57
C ASP A 49 -0.78 12.23 9.37
N LEU A 50 0.09 11.86 8.44
CA LEU A 50 -0.24 11.03 7.28
C LEU A 50 -0.62 9.61 7.70
N SER A 51 -1.67 9.06 7.08
CA SER A 51 -1.97 7.64 7.23
C SER A 51 -1.06 6.76 6.39
N ILE A 52 -0.95 5.49 6.77
CA ILE A 52 -0.14 4.51 6.04
C ILE A 52 -0.97 3.25 5.77
N ILE A 53 -1.11 2.93 4.48
CA ILE A 53 -1.64 1.67 3.98
C ILE A 53 -0.48 0.88 3.35
N ILE A 54 -0.36 -0.42 3.62
CA ILE A 54 0.62 -1.29 2.97
C ILE A 54 -0.05 -2.51 2.36
N TYR A 55 0.31 -2.80 1.12
CA TYR A 55 0.00 -4.07 0.43
C TYR A 55 1.18 -5.03 0.53
N THR A 56 0.92 -6.30 0.82
CA THR A 56 1.93 -7.36 0.80
C THR A 56 1.33 -8.68 0.35
N GLY A 57 2.10 -9.48 -0.38
CA GLY A 57 1.75 -10.85 -0.69
C GLY A 57 1.91 -11.81 0.50
N TYR A 58 2.60 -11.38 1.56
CA TYR A 58 2.78 -12.18 2.76
C TYR A 58 1.52 -12.18 3.64
N SER A 59 1.19 -13.36 4.16
CA SER A 59 0.24 -13.50 5.26
C SER A 59 0.84 -12.95 6.56
N ILE A 60 -0.01 -12.63 7.54
CA ILE A 60 0.44 -12.26 8.90
C ILE A 60 1.35 -13.34 9.52
N ASN A 61 1.11 -14.61 9.22
CA ASN A 61 1.93 -15.72 9.72
C ASN A 61 3.32 -15.74 9.08
N GLU A 62 3.43 -15.45 7.78
CA GLU A 62 4.73 -15.26 7.11
C GLU A 62 5.48 -14.06 7.69
N LEU A 63 4.80 -12.95 7.97
CA LEU A 63 5.43 -11.79 8.62
C LEU A 63 5.95 -12.13 10.02
N LYS A 64 5.18 -12.91 10.80
CA LYS A 64 5.60 -13.40 12.12
C LYS A 64 6.83 -14.30 12.03
N SER A 65 6.81 -15.31 11.16
CA SER A 65 7.93 -16.25 11.04
C SER A 65 9.22 -15.59 10.54
N LYS A 66 9.10 -14.48 9.80
CA LYS A 66 10.23 -13.67 9.33
C LYS A 66 10.65 -12.57 10.30
N ASN A 67 10.03 -12.45 11.48
CA ASN A 67 10.25 -11.36 12.46
C ASN A 67 10.01 -9.94 11.90
N LYS A 68 9.03 -9.80 10.98
CA LYS A 68 8.70 -8.54 10.29
C LYS A 68 7.41 -7.89 10.78
N THR A 69 7.13 -8.00 12.08
CA THR A 69 5.84 -7.57 12.65
C THR A 69 5.88 -6.21 13.36
N GLU A 70 7.05 -5.65 13.62
CA GLU A 70 7.19 -4.35 14.28
C GLU A 70 6.42 -3.25 13.53
N ILE A 71 6.48 -3.29 12.19
CA ILE A 71 5.82 -2.32 11.32
C ILE A 71 4.29 -2.29 11.49
N LEU A 72 3.69 -3.38 11.97
CA LEU A 72 2.23 -3.47 12.19
C LEU A 72 1.74 -2.46 13.25
N ASN A 73 2.61 -2.02 14.15
CA ASN A 73 2.27 -1.01 15.16
C ASN A 73 2.37 0.44 14.63
N LEU A 74 2.87 0.61 13.39
CA LEU A 74 3.18 1.91 12.83
C LEU A 74 2.23 2.33 11.71
N ILE A 75 1.46 1.39 11.14
CA ILE A 75 0.60 1.60 9.98
C ILE A 75 -0.89 1.54 10.36
N ASP A 76 -1.76 2.03 9.49
CA ASP A 76 -3.21 2.11 9.73
C ASP A 76 -3.96 0.92 9.13
N ILE A 77 -3.58 0.51 7.92
CA ILE A 77 -4.18 -0.63 7.22
C ILE A 77 -3.08 -1.48 6.60
N ILE A 78 -3.22 -2.80 6.70
CA ILE A 78 -2.45 -3.75 5.91
C ILE A 78 -3.38 -4.62 5.08
N ILE A 79 -3.04 -4.81 3.81
CA ILE A 79 -3.67 -5.76 2.90
C ILE A 79 -2.70 -6.91 2.70
N THR A 80 -3.10 -8.11 3.12
CA THR A 80 -2.26 -9.31 3.12
C THR A 80 -2.71 -10.34 2.09
N ASP A 81 -1.82 -11.32 1.91
CA ASP A 81 -1.97 -12.48 1.04
C ASP A 81 -1.85 -12.13 -0.46
N ARG A 82 -1.27 -13.05 -1.22
CA ARG A 82 -1.04 -12.90 -2.67
C ARG A 82 -2.37 -12.84 -3.40
N TYR A 83 -2.41 -12.07 -4.48
CA TYR A 83 -3.55 -12.09 -5.40
C TYR A 83 -3.74 -13.50 -5.99
N ASP A 84 -4.99 -13.96 -6.02
CA ASP A 84 -5.38 -15.20 -6.67
C ASP A 84 -6.48 -14.93 -7.69
N LYS A 85 -6.16 -15.18 -8.96
CA LYS A 85 -7.07 -14.98 -10.10
C LYS A 85 -8.36 -15.80 -10.00
N ASN A 86 -8.32 -16.96 -9.34
CA ASN A 86 -9.50 -17.82 -9.17
C ASN A 86 -10.52 -17.20 -8.20
N TYR A 87 -10.06 -16.27 -7.37
CA TYR A 87 -10.86 -15.55 -6.39
C TYR A 87 -11.02 -14.08 -6.77
N ARG A 88 -10.87 -13.70 -8.04
CA ARG A 88 -11.03 -12.32 -8.50
C ARG A 88 -12.36 -11.72 -8.02
N THR A 89 -12.31 -10.48 -7.53
CA THR A 89 -13.48 -9.72 -7.10
C THR A 89 -13.40 -8.28 -7.59
N GLU A 90 -14.52 -7.75 -8.06
CA GLU A 90 -14.65 -6.37 -8.56
C GLU A 90 -15.27 -5.41 -7.54
N ASN A 91 -15.85 -5.99 -6.47
CA ASN A 91 -16.49 -5.28 -5.36
C ASN A 91 -15.67 -5.45 -4.06
N GLY A 92 -14.35 -5.62 -4.21
CA GLY A 92 -13.41 -5.81 -3.11
C GLY A 92 -12.93 -4.51 -2.49
N GLY A 93 -13.17 -3.38 -3.16
CA GLY A 93 -12.69 -2.07 -2.74
C GLY A 93 -11.17 -1.99 -2.87
N LEU A 94 -10.47 -2.24 -1.77
CA LEU A 94 -9.01 -2.27 -1.73
C LEU A 94 -8.41 -3.62 -2.14
N ILE A 95 -9.18 -4.71 -2.21
CA ILE A 95 -8.67 -6.04 -2.59
C ILE A 95 -9.08 -6.42 -4.01
N GLY A 96 -8.18 -7.11 -4.72
CA GLY A 96 -8.43 -7.64 -6.06
C GLY A 96 -8.96 -9.07 -6.09
N SER A 97 -8.67 -9.83 -5.05
CA SER A 97 -9.15 -11.21 -4.91
C SER A 97 -9.64 -11.48 -3.49
N SER A 98 -10.72 -12.25 -3.36
CA SER A 98 -11.44 -12.47 -2.10
C SER A 98 -10.66 -13.27 -1.06
N ASN A 99 -9.52 -13.87 -1.45
CA ASN A 99 -8.59 -14.52 -0.51
C ASN A 99 -7.71 -13.51 0.24
N GLN A 100 -7.56 -12.28 -0.27
CA GLN A 100 -6.80 -11.22 0.39
C GLN A 100 -7.54 -10.68 1.61
N LYS A 101 -6.78 -10.17 2.59
CA LYS A 101 -7.35 -9.73 3.87
C LYS A 101 -6.98 -8.29 4.15
N ILE A 102 -7.99 -7.47 4.39
CA ILE A 102 -7.83 -6.10 4.89
C ILE A 102 -7.84 -6.16 6.40
N LYS A 103 -6.80 -5.61 7.04
CA LYS A 103 -6.74 -5.48 8.50
C LYS A 103 -6.52 -4.02 8.89
N PHE A 104 -7.48 -3.49 9.62
CA PHE A 104 -7.40 -2.18 10.27
C PHE A 104 -6.61 -2.33 11.58
N LEU A 105 -5.52 -1.59 11.70
CA LEU A 105 -4.62 -1.61 12.87
C LEU A 105 -4.83 -0.39 13.76
N THR A 106 -5.47 0.66 13.24
CA THR A 106 -5.90 1.84 13.99
C THR A 106 -7.38 2.13 13.74
N LYS A 107 -7.94 3.10 14.48
CA LYS A 107 -9.31 3.59 14.29
C LYS A 107 -9.41 4.72 13.25
N LYS A 108 -8.33 5.03 12.53
CA LYS A 108 -8.29 6.14 11.57
C LYS A 108 -9.22 5.91 10.37
N TYR A 109 -9.46 4.64 10.06
CA TYR A 109 -10.40 4.23 9.02
C TYR A 109 -11.28 3.09 9.51
N THR A 110 -12.43 3.01 8.89
CA THR A 110 -13.40 1.93 9.00
C THR A 110 -13.70 1.37 7.62
N LYS A 111 -14.45 0.27 7.56
CA LYS A 111 -14.90 -0.30 6.29
C LYS A 111 -15.72 0.68 5.44
N ASN A 112 -16.42 1.62 6.07
CA ASN A 112 -17.26 2.61 5.37
C ASN A 112 -16.43 3.68 4.65
N ASP A 113 -15.19 3.89 5.07
CA ASP A 113 -14.26 4.85 4.45
C ASP A 113 -13.58 4.27 3.20
N LEU A 114 -13.69 2.95 2.98
CA LEU A 114 -13.09 2.28 1.84
C LEU A 114 -13.97 2.39 0.59
N PRO A 115 -13.36 2.45 -0.61
CA PRO A 115 -14.11 2.36 -1.85
C PRO A 115 -14.88 1.03 -1.89
N LYS A 116 -16.11 1.05 -2.40
CA LYS A 116 -16.95 -0.15 -2.50
C LYS A 116 -16.58 -1.00 -3.72
N ASN A 117 -16.12 -0.35 -4.78
CA ASN A 117 -15.76 -0.97 -6.04
C ASN A 117 -14.27 -0.77 -6.28
N ASN A 118 -13.66 -1.70 -6.98
CA ASN A 118 -12.27 -1.58 -7.38
C ASN A 118 -12.14 -0.42 -8.38
N ALA A 119 -11.26 0.53 -8.09
CA ALA A 119 -10.97 1.64 -9.00
C ALA A 119 -9.89 1.25 -10.02
N ILE A 120 -9.99 1.80 -11.23
CA ILE A 120 -8.90 1.79 -12.21
C ILE A 120 -8.14 3.11 -12.00
N GLU A 121 -6.84 3.02 -11.74
CA GLU A 121 -5.95 4.18 -11.76
C GLU A 121 -5.46 4.38 -13.18
N ILE A 122 -5.65 5.58 -13.73
CA ILE A 122 -5.16 5.96 -15.05
C ILE A 122 -4.08 7.02 -14.86
N SER A 123 -2.83 6.69 -15.18
CA SER A 123 -1.71 7.62 -15.16
C SER A 123 -1.36 8.01 -16.59
N ILE A 124 -1.46 9.30 -16.92
CA ILE A 124 -1.06 9.85 -18.21
C ILE A 124 0.23 10.64 -18.00
N ASN A 125 1.32 10.24 -18.67
CA ASN A 125 2.58 10.96 -18.58
C ASN A 125 2.65 12.16 -19.55
N GLU A 126 3.69 13.00 -19.42
CA GLU A 126 3.90 14.20 -20.24
C GLU A 126 4.01 13.90 -21.75
N ASN A 127 4.30 12.66 -22.13
CA ASN A 127 4.37 12.21 -23.52
C ASN A 127 3.03 11.64 -24.04
N GLY A 128 1.95 11.72 -23.25
CA GLY A 128 0.64 11.19 -23.58
C GLY A 128 0.51 9.67 -23.45
N GLN A 129 1.50 8.98 -22.86
CA GLN A 129 1.38 7.54 -22.59
C GLN A 129 0.44 7.31 -21.43
N ILE A 130 -0.57 6.47 -21.65
CA ILE A 130 -1.56 6.06 -20.65
C ILE A 130 -1.11 4.73 -20.04
N ASN A 131 -0.90 4.72 -18.72
CA ASN A 131 -0.76 3.50 -17.93
C ASN A 131 -2.04 3.31 -17.12
N MET A 132 -2.70 2.16 -17.29
CA MET A 132 -3.86 1.78 -16.48
C MET A 132 -3.44 0.73 -15.46
N TYR A 133 -3.69 1.01 -14.19
CA TYR A 133 -3.47 0.11 -13.06
C TYR A 133 -4.82 -0.21 -12.42
N GLY A 134 -4.94 -1.38 -11.80
CA GLY A 134 -6.21 -1.89 -11.26
C GLY A 134 -6.80 -2.99 -12.13
N TYR A 135 -8.14 -3.08 -12.17
CA TYR A 135 -8.87 -4.20 -12.79
C TYR A 135 -9.84 -3.68 -13.87
N PRO A 136 -9.36 -3.24 -15.04
CA PRO A 136 -10.24 -2.86 -16.13
C PRO A 136 -11.07 -4.05 -16.59
N ASN A 137 -12.33 -3.77 -16.95
CA ASN A 137 -13.11 -4.68 -17.78
C ASN A 137 -12.53 -4.62 -19.19
N GLU A 138 -12.44 -5.77 -19.85
CA GLU A 138 -12.07 -5.87 -21.27
C GLU A 138 -12.95 -4.97 -22.15
#